data_AF-A0A654KGU9-F1
#
_entry.id   AF-A0A654KGU9-F1
#
_cell.length_a   1.000
_cell.length_b   1.000
_cell.length_c   1.000
_cell.angle_alpha   90.00
_cell.angle_beta   90.00
_cell.angle_gamma   90.00
#
_symmetry.space_group_name_H-M   'P 1'
#
loop_
_entity.id
_entity.type
_entity.pdbx_description
1 polymer ?
#
loop_
_entity_poly.entity_id
_entity_poly.type
_entity_poly.pdbx_seq_one_letter_code
_entity_poly.pdbx_strand_id
1 'polypeptide(L)'
;MSSRDYVDSKMGPWGQIHQQRYDDSNKIRPDNFVISGSNPLVAAANPLLTLLPQIRFSQHHDNVDMLRELLVEEVRQFEVRAQEKGISKETILGARYCLCTAIDEACAMAPWGQQGLWSGKSLLVTYHNETWGGEKFFQLLRKLSQNPENHIDLLELMYFCLMLGFEGRFRVIENGRSQLETLKQRLLLIIKKVRGAYPDTLSPHWKGDEIINKIKRLPIPLWVVAVFGFALAVLVYILFSWLLGGKSDDVAYDIVKIKPPAMQIAVPVRVVRTEGPKRLAQYLESEIRENLLTVRDESDRSVVELRGDEFFESGSADIKKQFESVVNRLGDALDETEGNILITGHTDNRPIKTIRFPSNWDLSQARADAVAKIIESRLTQPNRIRSEGKADTMPVTSNDTPENRKRNRRVEITLLIPAQSKKSRPTTPFIVPTPEGTKTINPDN
;
A
#
# COMPACT_ATOMS: atom_id res chain seq x y z
N MET A 1 -45.69 -34.75 6.84
CA MET A 1 -46.10 -33.62 7.71
C MET A 1 -45.30 -33.73 8.99
N SER A 2 -44.58 -32.76 9.53
CA SER A 2 -44.27 -31.37 9.15
C SER A 2 -42.84 -31.08 9.63
N SER A 3 -42.18 -30.14 8.97
CA SER A 3 -40.79 -29.76 9.15
C SER A 3 -40.64 -28.71 10.26
N ARG A 4 -39.68 -28.96 11.16
CA ARG A 4 -38.71 -28.01 11.74
C ARG A 4 -39.16 -26.95 12.76
N ASP A 5 -38.45 -27.02 13.89
CA ASP A 5 -37.71 -25.95 14.58
C ASP A 5 -38.50 -24.76 15.14
N TYR A 6 -38.52 -24.63 16.47
CA TYR A 6 -37.68 -23.67 17.22
C TYR A 6 -38.19 -23.56 18.67
N VAL A 7 -37.30 -23.82 19.63
CA VAL A 7 -37.53 -23.61 21.07
C VAL A 7 -36.84 -22.30 21.43
N ASP A 8 -37.52 -21.39 22.12
CA ASP A 8 -36.82 -20.46 23.00
C ASP A 8 -37.60 -20.22 24.30
N SER A 9 -36.85 -20.25 25.39
CA SER A 9 -37.30 -20.45 26.75
C SER A 9 -36.96 -19.24 27.61
N LYS A 10 -37.94 -18.82 28.41
CA LYS A 10 -37.82 -18.07 29.69
C LYS A 10 -37.18 -16.68 29.64
N MET A 11 -38.06 -15.67 29.63
CA MET A 11 -37.82 -14.30 30.07
C MET A 11 -37.26 -14.24 31.50
N GLY A 12 -36.16 -13.51 31.69
CA GLY A 12 -35.64 -13.05 32.97
C GLY A 12 -36.20 -11.67 33.39
N PRO A 13 -35.91 -11.19 34.61
CA PRO A 13 -36.67 -10.14 35.30
C PRO A 13 -36.16 -8.73 34.95
N TRP A 14 -36.28 -8.31 33.70
CA TRP A 14 -35.96 -6.94 33.26
C TRP A 14 -37.19 -6.08 32.93
N GLY A 15 -38.40 -6.60 33.17
CA GLY A 15 -39.65 -6.00 32.70
C GLY A 15 -40.35 -4.99 33.62
N GLN A 16 -39.82 -4.62 34.79
CA GLN A 16 -40.60 -3.85 35.78
C GLN A 16 -39.97 -2.56 36.32
N ILE A 17 -38.80 -2.12 35.86
CA ILE A 17 -38.13 -0.92 36.42
C ILE A 17 -38.38 0.37 35.59
N HIS A 18 -38.93 0.28 34.37
CA HIS A 18 -38.95 1.43 33.45
C HIS A 18 -40.26 2.22 33.33
N GLN A 19 -41.34 1.84 34.02
CA GLN A 19 -42.65 2.46 33.76
C GLN A 19 -43.02 3.63 34.70
N GLN A 20 -42.31 3.82 35.82
CA GLN A 20 -42.68 4.83 36.84
C GLN A 20 -41.90 6.15 36.76
N ARG A 21 -40.90 6.28 35.89
CA ARG A 21 -40.07 7.51 35.78
C ARG A 21 -40.41 8.39 34.57
N TYR A 22 -41.34 7.97 33.72
CA TYR A 22 -41.66 8.69 32.46
C TYR A 22 -42.84 9.67 32.55
N ASP A 23 -43.56 9.73 33.68
CA ASP A 23 -44.82 10.48 33.76
C ASP A 23 -44.71 11.88 34.40
N ASP A 24 -43.55 12.21 35.00
CA ASP A 24 -43.33 13.53 35.65
C ASP A 24 -42.44 14.50 34.86
N SER A 25 -41.76 14.04 33.80
CA SER A 25 -40.79 14.86 33.07
C SER A 25 -41.38 15.69 31.92
N ASN A 26 -42.69 15.58 31.65
CA ASN A 26 -43.29 16.19 30.46
C ASN A 26 -44.41 17.21 30.73
N LYS A 27 -44.51 17.72 31.96
CA LYS A 27 -45.28 18.94 32.26
C LYS A 27 -44.34 20.14 32.30
N ILE A 28 -43.81 20.51 31.13
CA ILE A 28 -43.31 21.88 30.93
C ILE A 28 -44.54 22.78 31.04
N ARG A 29 -44.73 23.39 32.22
CA ARG A 29 -45.77 24.39 32.40
C ARG A 29 -45.38 25.65 31.59
N PRO A 30 -46.33 26.34 30.95
CA PRO A 30 -46.06 27.47 30.05
C PRO A 30 -45.37 28.68 30.73
N ASP A 31 -45.25 28.66 32.06
CA ASP A 31 -44.57 29.63 32.91
C ASP A 31 -43.06 29.34 33.14
N ASN A 32 -42.55 28.17 32.77
CA ASN A 32 -41.14 27.81 32.95
C ASN A 32 -40.32 27.98 31.67
N PHE A 33 -40.07 29.24 31.28
CA PHE A 33 -38.95 29.51 30.37
C PHE A 33 -37.65 29.20 31.11
N VAL A 34 -36.80 28.32 30.56
CA VAL A 34 -35.41 28.19 31.01
C VAL A 34 -34.68 29.46 30.60
N ILE A 35 -34.66 30.43 31.51
CA ILE A 35 -33.91 31.68 31.38
C ILE A 35 -32.42 31.33 31.45
N SER A 36 -31.82 31.05 30.29
CA SER A 36 -30.39 30.77 30.14
C SER A 36 -29.67 31.99 29.55
N GLY A 37 -28.53 32.35 30.13
CA GLY A 37 -27.71 33.49 29.74
C GLY A 37 -26.89 34.02 30.91
N SER A 38 -25.64 34.41 30.67
CA SER A 38 -24.76 35.00 31.70
C SER A 38 -25.25 36.36 32.21
N ASN A 39 -26.14 37.03 31.46
CA ASN A 39 -26.71 38.32 31.80
C ASN A 39 -28.17 38.19 32.26
N PRO A 40 -28.47 38.46 33.55
CA PRO A 40 -29.81 38.29 34.11
C PRO A 40 -30.85 39.23 33.51
N LEU A 41 -30.44 40.42 33.04
CA LEU A 41 -31.34 41.41 32.43
C LEU A 41 -31.80 40.97 31.05
N VAL A 42 -30.85 40.54 30.20
CA VAL A 42 -31.17 40.00 28.87
C VAL A 42 -32.05 38.77 29.01
N ALA A 43 -31.71 37.90 29.95
CA ALA A 43 -32.43 36.66 30.14
C ALA A 43 -33.89 36.92 30.61
N ALA A 44 -34.13 37.94 31.46
CA ALA A 44 -35.48 38.39 31.82
C ALA A 44 -36.27 38.98 30.63
N ALA A 45 -35.56 39.59 29.66
CA ALA A 45 -36.12 40.21 28.46
C ALA A 45 -36.33 39.23 27.29
N ASN A 46 -35.87 37.97 27.40
CA ASN A 46 -35.92 36.99 26.31
C ASN A 46 -37.30 36.90 25.61
N PRO A 47 -38.44 36.79 26.31
CA PRO A 47 -39.74 36.74 25.64
C PRO A 47 -39.97 37.92 24.69
N LEU A 48 -39.70 39.14 25.15
CA LEU A 48 -39.82 40.37 24.35
C LEU A 48 -38.80 40.42 23.19
N LEU A 49 -37.57 39.98 23.42
CA LEU A 49 -36.53 39.92 22.37
C LEU A 49 -36.86 38.90 21.27
N THR A 50 -37.49 37.78 21.61
CA THR A 50 -37.91 36.78 20.62
C THR A 50 -39.07 37.24 19.76
N LEU A 51 -39.95 38.10 20.30
CA LEU A 51 -41.07 38.68 19.56
C LEU A 51 -40.63 39.74 18.55
N LEU A 52 -39.52 40.45 18.79
CA LEU A 52 -39.02 41.53 17.94
C LEU A 52 -38.90 41.15 16.45
N PRO A 53 -38.17 40.08 16.06
CA PRO A 53 -38.10 39.66 14.66
C PRO A 53 -39.44 39.15 14.13
N GLN A 54 -40.21 38.42 14.96
CA GLN A 54 -41.49 37.84 14.55
C GLN A 54 -42.48 38.95 14.15
N ILE A 55 -42.58 40.00 14.96
CA ILE A 55 -43.40 41.19 14.69
C ILE A 55 -42.91 41.88 13.41
N ARG A 56 -41.61 42.14 13.31
CA ARG A 56 -41.04 42.88 12.16
C ARG A 56 -41.34 42.23 10.81
N PHE A 57 -41.27 40.89 10.75
CA PHE A 57 -41.48 40.13 9.51
C PHE A 57 -42.91 39.63 9.31
N SER A 58 -43.82 39.91 10.25
CA SER A 58 -45.23 39.51 10.12
C SER A 58 -45.93 40.33 9.03
N GLN A 59 -46.52 39.66 8.04
CA GLN A 59 -47.21 40.35 6.93
C GLN A 59 -48.63 40.80 7.30
N HIS A 60 -49.28 40.06 8.20
CA HIS A 60 -50.62 40.35 8.67
C HIS A 60 -50.73 40.03 10.17
N HIS A 61 -51.60 40.75 10.86
CA HIS A 61 -52.01 40.40 12.21
C HIS A 61 -53.49 40.68 12.40
N ASP A 62 -54.23 39.64 12.80
CA ASP A 62 -55.70 39.68 12.84
C ASP A 62 -56.24 40.66 13.88
N ASN A 63 -55.51 40.89 14.98
CA ASN A 63 -55.92 41.79 16.06
C ASN A 63 -54.72 42.51 16.71
N VAL A 64 -54.49 43.75 16.28
CA VAL A 64 -53.40 44.61 16.77
C VAL A 64 -53.59 45.03 18.23
N ASP A 65 -54.83 45.21 18.69
CA ASP A 65 -55.12 45.57 20.09
C ASP A 65 -54.78 44.42 21.05
N MET A 66 -55.10 43.17 20.67
CA MET A 66 -54.74 41.98 21.45
C MET A 66 -53.22 41.79 21.54
N LEU A 67 -52.49 42.02 20.43
CA LEU A 67 -51.02 42.02 20.44
C LEU A 67 -50.46 43.07 21.39
N ARG A 68 -51.06 44.26 21.39
CA ARG A 68 -50.66 45.34 22.29
C ARG A 68 -50.86 44.94 23.75
N GLU A 69 -52.01 44.39 24.10
CA GLU A 69 -52.28 43.92 25.47
C GLU A 69 -51.28 42.84 25.91
N LEU A 70 -50.98 41.90 25.02
CA LEU A 70 -49.94 40.88 25.25
C LEU A 70 -48.57 41.53 25.52
N LEU A 71 -48.16 42.49 24.69
CA LEU A 71 -46.88 43.17 24.84
C LEU A 71 -46.80 44.04 26.10
N VAL A 72 -47.90 44.70 26.48
CA VAL A 72 -47.99 45.46 27.73
C VAL A 72 -47.82 44.52 28.92
N GLU A 73 -48.50 43.38 28.93
CA GLU A 73 -48.35 42.38 29.98
C GLU A 73 -46.94 41.78 30.01
N GLU A 74 -46.34 41.46 28.86
CA GLU A 74 -44.96 40.94 28.82
C GLU A 74 -43.92 41.95 29.30
N VAL A 75 -44.11 43.26 29.05
CA VAL A 75 -43.27 44.32 29.64
C VAL A 75 -43.40 44.33 31.16
N ARG A 76 -44.62 44.18 31.69
CA ARG A 76 -44.85 44.08 33.14
C ARG A 76 -44.17 42.85 33.74
N GLN A 77 -44.28 41.70 33.06
CA GLN A 77 -43.64 40.45 33.48
C GLN A 77 -42.12 40.53 33.41
N PHE A 78 -41.57 41.22 32.41
CA PHE A 78 -40.14 41.52 32.35
C PHE A 78 -39.66 42.28 33.59
N GLU A 79 -40.39 43.31 34.03
CA GLU A 79 -40.01 44.06 35.25
C GLU A 79 -40.00 43.16 36.48
N VAL A 80 -41.02 42.31 36.66
CA VAL A 80 -41.09 41.36 37.77
C VAL A 80 -39.89 40.40 37.74
N ARG A 81 -39.63 39.76 36.58
CA ARG A 81 -38.49 38.85 36.40
C ARG A 81 -37.15 39.54 36.70
N ALA A 82 -36.98 40.78 36.27
CA ALA A 82 -35.75 41.55 36.50
C ALA A 82 -35.58 41.94 37.99
N GLN A 83 -36.66 42.32 38.67
CA GLN A 83 -36.66 42.64 40.09
C GLN A 83 -36.32 41.41 40.94
N GLU A 84 -36.87 40.24 40.63
CA GLU A 84 -36.57 38.98 41.32
C GLU A 84 -35.09 38.57 41.20
N LYS A 85 -34.42 38.98 40.11
CA LYS A 85 -32.98 38.78 39.91
C LYS A 85 -32.10 39.83 40.59
N GLY A 86 -32.68 40.75 41.36
CA GLY A 86 -31.95 41.76 42.13
C GLY A 86 -31.41 42.93 41.29
N ILE A 87 -31.95 43.14 40.09
CA ILE A 87 -31.50 44.21 39.20
C ILE A 87 -32.00 45.57 39.72
N SER A 88 -31.17 46.61 39.63
CA SER A 88 -31.52 47.95 40.10
C SER A 88 -32.71 48.53 39.32
N LYS A 89 -33.57 49.29 40.02
CA LYS A 89 -34.75 49.94 39.40
C LYS A 89 -34.38 50.89 38.28
N GLU A 90 -33.25 51.59 38.38
CA GLU A 90 -32.73 52.48 37.32
C GLU A 90 -32.40 51.69 36.05
N THR A 91 -31.71 50.55 36.21
CA THR A 91 -31.37 49.66 35.09
C THR A 91 -32.63 49.07 34.44
N ILE A 92 -33.62 48.68 35.24
CA ILE A 92 -34.91 48.17 34.74
C ILE A 92 -35.66 49.24 33.96
N LEU A 93 -35.69 50.49 34.45
CA LEU A 93 -36.33 51.60 33.74
C LEU A 93 -35.67 51.88 32.39
N GLY A 94 -34.33 51.88 32.34
CA GLY A 94 -33.58 52.04 31.10
C GLY A 94 -33.80 50.88 30.13
N ALA A 95 -33.83 49.65 30.64
CA ALA A 95 -34.11 48.45 29.85
C ALA A 95 -35.51 48.45 29.25
N ARG A 96 -36.53 48.79 30.05
CA ARG A 96 -37.92 48.93 29.60
C ARG A 96 -38.03 49.97 28.49
N TYR A 97 -37.39 51.13 28.66
CA TYR A 97 -37.35 52.17 27.63
C TYR A 97 -36.78 51.64 26.31
N CYS A 98 -35.64 50.95 26.38
CA CYS A 98 -34.98 50.35 25.21
C CYS A 98 -35.84 49.30 24.52
N LEU A 99 -36.49 48.41 25.29
CA LEU A 99 -37.36 47.37 24.77
C LEU A 99 -38.62 47.95 24.13
N CYS A 100 -39.31 48.87 24.79
CA CYS A 100 -40.49 49.55 24.23
C CYS A 100 -40.14 50.28 22.94
N THR A 101 -39.01 50.99 22.91
CA THR A 101 -38.54 51.70 21.71
C THR A 101 -38.26 50.75 20.55
N ALA A 102 -37.59 49.62 20.82
CA ALA A 102 -37.27 48.64 19.78
C ALA A 102 -38.52 47.93 19.24
N ILE A 103 -39.44 47.54 20.13
CA ILE A 103 -40.69 46.86 19.74
C ILE A 103 -41.59 47.82 18.98
N ASP A 104 -41.73 49.07 19.44
CA ASP A 104 -42.52 50.07 18.73
C ASP A 104 -42.00 50.33 17.32
N GLU A 105 -40.68 50.36 17.13
CA GLU A 105 -40.08 50.45 15.81
C GLU A 105 -40.37 49.19 14.96
N ALA A 106 -40.25 47.99 15.53
CA ALA A 106 -40.57 46.75 14.81
C ALA A 106 -42.04 46.69 14.37
N CYS A 107 -42.97 47.10 15.23
CA CYS A 107 -44.39 47.24 14.88
C CYS A 107 -44.58 48.28 13.78
N ALA A 108 -43.97 49.47 13.89
CA ALA A 108 -44.07 50.52 12.87
C ALA A 108 -43.48 50.12 11.51
N MET A 109 -42.49 49.21 11.50
CA MET A 109 -41.89 48.67 10.28
C MET A 109 -42.68 47.52 9.66
N ALA A 110 -43.56 46.86 10.42
CA ALA A 110 -44.40 45.80 9.89
C ALA A 110 -45.43 46.37 8.87
N PRO A 111 -45.80 45.62 7.81
CA PRO A 111 -46.76 46.06 6.79
C PRO A 111 -48.10 46.57 7.36
N TRP A 112 -48.59 45.98 8.46
CA TRP A 112 -49.83 46.38 9.13
C TRP A 112 -49.66 47.59 10.08
N GLY A 113 -48.44 47.89 10.53
CA GLY A 113 -48.18 48.97 11.49
C GLY A 113 -48.34 50.38 10.93
N GLN A 114 -48.21 50.53 9.61
CA GLN A 114 -48.38 51.82 8.93
C GLN A 114 -49.85 52.26 8.82
N GLN A 115 -50.81 51.38 9.13
CA GLN A 115 -52.25 51.67 9.07
C GLN A 115 -52.75 52.54 10.25
N GLY A 116 -51.84 53.08 11.07
CA GLY A 116 -52.10 54.20 11.99
C GLY A 116 -52.61 53.84 13.39
N LEU A 117 -52.98 52.59 13.63
CA LEU A 117 -53.51 52.14 14.95
C LEU A 117 -52.42 52.06 16.03
N TRP A 118 -51.17 51.76 15.67
CA TRP A 118 -50.07 51.58 16.63
C TRP A 118 -49.51 52.89 17.19
N SER A 119 -49.31 53.91 16.33
CA SER A 119 -48.62 55.17 16.70
C SER A 119 -49.30 55.97 17.81
N GLY A 120 -50.63 55.87 17.96
CA GLY A 120 -51.39 56.58 19.00
C GLY A 120 -51.40 55.91 20.37
N LYS A 121 -51.04 54.62 20.45
CA LYS A 121 -51.08 53.81 21.70
C LYS A 121 -49.83 52.95 21.85
N SER A 122 -48.68 53.43 21.40
CA SER A 122 -47.43 52.67 21.43
C SER A 122 -47.01 52.29 22.87
N LEU A 123 -46.13 51.32 23.01
CA LEU A 123 -45.62 50.91 24.33
C LEU A 123 -44.84 52.04 25.00
N LEU A 124 -44.05 52.78 24.22
CA LEU A 124 -43.27 53.92 24.70
C LEU A 124 -44.17 55.06 25.19
N VAL A 125 -45.26 55.35 24.49
CA VAL A 125 -46.26 56.32 24.96
C VAL A 125 -46.90 55.84 26.26
N THR A 126 -47.26 54.55 26.34
CA THR A 126 -47.93 53.97 27.50
C THR A 126 -47.05 54.03 28.77
N TYR A 127 -45.76 53.69 28.66
CA TYR A 127 -44.87 53.53 29.82
C TYR A 127 -43.98 54.74 30.12
N HIS A 128 -43.71 55.57 29.11
CA HIS A 128 -42.75 56.67 29.21
C HIS A 128 -43.34 58.01 28.74
N ASN A 129 -44.58 58.05 28.26
CA ASN A 129 -45.25 59.26 27.73
C ASN A 129 -44.42 59.95 26.62
N GLU A 130 -43.75 59.14 25.80
CA GLU A 130 -42.89 59.59 24.71
C GLU A 130 -43.28 58.92 23.40
N THR A 131 -43.30 59.70 22.31
CA THR A 131 -43.70 59.23 20.97
C THR A 131 -42.51 58.87 20.08
N TRP A 132 -41.29 59.31 20.43
CA TRP A 132 -40.09 59.07 19.61
C TRP A 132 -38.86 58.75 20.47
N GLY A 133 -38.55 57.46 20.64
CA GLY A 133 -37.41 56.99 21.42
C GLY A 133 -36.11 56.76 20.64
N GLY A 134 -36.18 56.83 19.31
CA GLY A 134 -35.09 56.45 18.41
C GLY A 134 -33.80 57.27 18.54
N GLU A 135 -33.85 58.49 19.10
CA GLU A 135 -32.65 59.29 19.40
C GLU A 135 -32.16 59.08 20.84
N LYS A 136 -33.08 59.12 21.81
CA LYS A 136 -32.78 58.94 23.24
C LYS A 136 -32.18 57.57 23.56
N PHE A 137 -32.55 56.52 22.81
CA PHE A 137 -31.88 55.23 22.88
C PHE A 137 -30.36 55.37 22.69
N PHE A 138 -29.91 56.09 21.67
CA PHE A 138 -28.48 56.27 21.40
C PHE A 138 -27.81 57.29 22.33
N GLN A 139 -28.56 58.26 22.86
CA GLN A 139 -28.06 59.15 23.91
C GLN A 139 -27.79 58.36 25.19
N LEU A 140 -28.71 57.47 25.58
CA LEU A 140 -28.52 56.54 26.69
C LEU A 140 -27.34 55.62 26.43
N LEU A 141 -27.23 55.04 25.23
CA LEU A 141 -26.11 54.18 24.85
C LEU A 141 -24.77 54.89 25.04
N ARG A 142 -24.67 56.15 24.58
CA ARG A 142 -23.47 56.97 24.71
C ARG A 142 -23.14 57.24 26.18
N LYS A 143 -24.13 57.57 27.00
CA LYS A 143 -23.95 57.82 28.44
C LYS A 143 -23.46 56.55 29.15
N LEU A 144 -24.10 55.41 28.92
CA LEU A 144 -23.74 54.14 29.56
C LEU A 144 -22.38 53.62 29.10
N SER A 145 -22.00 53.86 27.83
CA SER A 145 -20.69 53.47 27.28
C SER A 145 -19.51 54.21 27.93
N GLN A 146 -19.74 55.30 28.67
CA GLN A 146 -18.69 56.00 29.42
C GLN A 146 -18.23 55.19 30.64
N ASN A 147 -19.16 54.48 31.30
CA ASN A 147 -18.90 53.65 32.48
C ASN A 147 -19.44 52.23 32.26
N PRO A 148 -18.82 51.44 31.35
CA PRO A 148 -19.39 50.18 30.90
C PRO A 148 -19.40 49.09 31.96
N GLU A 149 -18.50 49.13 32.95
CA GLU A 149 -18.43 48.13 34.03
C GLU A 149 -19.70 48.10 34.90
N ASN A 150 -20.29 49.26 35.18
CA ASN A 150 -21.50 49.37 36.01
C ASN A 150 -22.80 49.15 35.25
N HIS A 151 -22.74 49.15 33.91
CA HIS A 151 -23.91 49.13 33.03
C HIS A 151 -23.85 48.03 31.98
N ILE A 152 -22.97 47.04 32.17
CA ILE A 152 -22.69 46.00 31.18
C ILE A 152 -23.96 45.22 30.79
N ASP A 153 -24.82 44.93 31.77
CA ASP A 153 -26.05 44.18 31.53
C ASP A 153 -27.00 44.90 30.56
N LEU A 154 -27.12 46.22 30.72
CA LEU A 154 -27.97 47.07 29.87
C LEU A 154 -27.33 47.34 28.51
N LEU A 155 -26.00 47.52 28.45
CA LEU A 155 -25.28 47.66 27.19
C LEU A 155 -25.43 46.40 26.31
N GLU A 156 -25.39 45.22 26.91
CA GLU A 156 -25.66 43.95 26.21
C GLU A 156 -27.10 43.85 25.73
N LEU A 157 -28.09 44.23 26.54
CA LEU A 157 -29.50 44.28 26.11
C LEU A 157 -29.67 45.21 24.91
N MET A 158 -29.08 46.40 24.96
CA MET A 158 -29.11 47.35 23.86
C MET A 158 -28.41 46.79 22.60
N TYR A 159 -27.31 46.06 22.76
CA TYR A 159 -26.64 45.36 21.67
C TYR A 159 -27.56 44.32 21.03
N PHE A 160 -28.30 43.52 21.81
CA PHE A 160 -29.27 42.57 21.27
C PHE A 160 -30.40 43.27 20.52
N CYS A 161 -30.94 44.39 21.01
CA CYS A 161 -31.93 45.17 20.26
C CYS A 161 -31.38 45.60 18.87
N LEU A 162 -30.13 46.07 18.81
CA LEU A 162 -29.48 46.46 17.55
C LEU A 162 -29.24 45.27 16.62
N MET A 163 -28.88 44.10 17.15
CA MET A 163 -28.65 42.87 16.38
C MET A 163 -29.95 42.26 15.85
N LEU A 164 -31.05 42.39 16.60
CA LEU A 164 -32.41 42.02 16.18
C LEU A 164 -33.02 43.08 15.24
N GLY A 165 -32.26 44.14 14.95
CA GLY A 165 -32.47 45.02 13.82
C GLY A 165 -33.15 46.34 14.15
N PHE A 166 -33.10 46.78 15.41
CA PHE A 166 -33.37 48.18 15.75
C PHE A 166 -32.37 49.12 15.05
N GLU A 167 -32.88 50.15 14.37
CA GLU A 167 -32.12 51.13 13.60
C GLU A 167 -32.25 52.54 14.18
N GLY A 168 -33.41 52.91 14.73
CA GLY A 168 -33.69 54.22 15.32
C GLY A 168 -33.35 55.37 14.37
N ARG A 169 -32.64 56.40 14.88
CA ARG A 169 -32.23 57.57 14.10
C ARG A 169 -31.40 57.24 12.84
N PHE A 170 -30.71 56.10 12.80
CA PHE A 170 -29.83 55.74 11.68
C PHE A 170 -30.60 55.29 10.43
N ARG A 171 -31.92 55.08 10.53
CA ARG A 171 -32.77 54.79 9.38
C ARG A 171 -32.91 55.97 8.41
N VAL A 172 -32.83 57.20 8.92
CA VAL A 172 -33.12 58.44 8.17
C VAL A 172 -31.84 59.21 7.79
N ILE A 173 -30.72 58.95 8.48
CA ILE A 173 -29.45 59.67 8.30
C ILE A 173 -28.71 59.13 7.05
N GLU A 174 -28.06 60.02 6.30
CA GLU A 174 -27.16 59.65 5.20
C GLU A 174 -26.01 58.76 5.69
N ASN A 175 -25.73 57.68 4.97
CA ASN A 175 -24.79 56.63 5.40
C ASN A 175 -25.11 56.01 6.77
N GLY A 176 -26.36 56.13 7.25
CA GLY A 176 -26.75 55.70 8.60
C GLY A 176 -26.52 54.21 8.86
N ARG A 177 -26.75 53.33 7.87
CA ARG A 177 -26.47 51.89 8.00
C ARG A 177 -25.00 51.58 8.30
N SER A 178 -24.07 52.25 7.61
CA SER A 178 -22.63 52.07 7.83
C SER A 178 -22.20 52.56 9.22
N GLN A 179 -22.75 53.71 9.65
CA GLN A 179 -22.52 54.24 10.99
C GLN A 179 -23.08 53.31 12.08
N LEU A 180 -24.25 52.72 11.84
CA LEU A 180 -24.88 51.75 12.74
C LEU A 180 -24.04 50.47 12.88
N GLU A 181 -23.54 49.92 11.78
CA GLU A 181 -22.64 48.76 11.81
C GLU A 181 -21.33 49.06 12.57
N THR A 182 -20.74 50.24 12.32
CA THR A 182 -19.56 50.69 13.06
C THR A 182 -19.84 50.80 14.56
N LEU A 183 -21.02 51.32 14.92
CA LEU A 183 -21.46 51.42 16.31
C LEU A 183 -21.68 50.04 16.95
N LYS A 184 -22.30 49.08 16.25
CA LYS A 184 -22.47 47.69 16.71
C LYS A 184 -21.12 47.04 16.99
N GLN A 185 -20.14 47.19 16.09
CA GLN A 185 -18.80 46.66 16.27
C GLN A 185 -18.10 47.28 17.50
N ARG A 186 -18.19 48.61 17.66
CA ARG A 186 -17.62 49.30 18.82
C ARG A 186 -18.26 48.85 20.13
N LEU A 187 -19.58 48.70 20.15
CA LEU A 187 -20.31 48.23 21.33
C LEU A 187 -19.92 46.78 21.69
N LEU A 188 -19.79 45.91 20.70
CA LEU A 188 -19.31 44.53 20.91
C LEU A 188 -17.91 44.50 21.52
N LEU A 189 -16.99 45.37 21.08
CA LEU A 189 -15.65 45.47 21.65
C LEU A 189 -15.68 45.94 23.11
N ILE A 190 -16.55 46.90 23.46
CA ILE A 190 -16.75 47.34 24.84
C ILE A 190 -17.25 46.18 25.70
N ILE A 191 -18.25 45.43 25.21
CA ILE A 191 -18.81 44.28 25.92
C ILE A 191 -17.76 43.19 26.13
N LYS A 192 -17.01 42.81 25.08
CA LYS A 192 -15.92 41.83 25.17
C LYS A 192 -14.82 42.26 26.13
N LYS A 193 -14.51 43.57 26.19
CA LYS A 193 -13.51 44.10 27.12
C LYS A 193 -13.91 43.90 28.58
N VAL A 194 -15.18 44.08 28.91
CA VAL A 194 -15.68 43.97 30.30
C VAL A 194 -15.97 42.52 30.70
N ARG A 195 -16.60 41.72 29.82
CA ARG A 195 -16.95 40.32 30.11
C ARG A 195 -15.82 39.32 29.89
N GLY A 196 -14.78 39.72 29.17
CA GLY A 196 -13.75 38.82 28.67
C GLY A 196 -14.13 38.18 27.32
N ALA A 197 -13.19 37.39 26.78
CA ALA A 197 -13.44 36.61 25.59
C ALA A 197 -14.32 35.39 25.93
N TYR A 198 -15.42 35.20 25.20
CA TYR A 198 -16.13 33.93 25.21
C TYR A 198 -15.17 32.84 24.69
N PRO A 199 -15.20 31.62 25.25
CA PRO A 199 -14.46 30.51 24.68
C PRO A 199 -14.88 30.33 23.22
N ASP A 200 -13.91 30.34 22.30
CA ASP A 200 -14.17 30.18 20.86
C ASP A 200 -14.81 28.81 20.53
N THR A 201 -14.77 27.88 21.49
CA THR A 201 -15.33 26.53 21.36
C THR A 201 -16.73 26.44 21.96
N LEU A 202 -17.74 26.20 21.11
CA LEU A 202 -19.14 25.94 21.50
C LEU A 202 -19.30 24.74 22.45
N SER A 203 -18.36 23.81 22.43
CA SER A 203 -18.21 22.74 23.40
C SER A 203 -16.74 22.62 23.80
N PRO A 204 -16.40 22.72 25.10
CA PRO A 204 -15.04 22.46 25.58
C PRO A 204 -14.54 21.05 25.21
N HIS A 205 -15.47 20.11 24.99
CA HIS A 205 -15.20 18.72 24.62
C HIS A 205 -15.83 18.37 23.26
N TRP A 206 -15.71 19.27 22.26
CA TRP A 206 -16.29 19.05 20.93
C TRP A 206 -15.73 17.81 20.21
N LYS A 207 -14.51 17.39 20.56
CA LYS A 207 -14.03 16.06 20.18
C LYS A 207 -14.77 15.05 21.04
N GLY A 208 -15.82 14.45 20.45
CA GLY A 208 -16.37 13.20 20.98
C GLY A 208 -15.23 12.19 21.16
N ASP A 209 -15.41 11.24 22.08
CA ASP A 209 -14.46 10.14 22.26
C ASP A 209 -14.03 9.67 20.88
N GLU A 210 -12.74 9.84 20.55
CA GLU A 210 -12.23 9.35 19.28
C GLU A 210 -12.63 7.89 19.26
N ILE A 211 -13.58 7.53 18.40
CA ILE A 211 -13.82 6.14 18.05
C ILE A 211 -12.54 5.78 17.32
N ILE A 212 -11.52 5.44 18.09
CA ILE A 212 -10.34 4.78 17.61
C ILE A 212 -10.92 3.44 17.21
N ASN A 213 -11.44 3.39 15.97
CA ASN A 213 -11.47 2.19 15.18
C ASN A 213 -10.00 1.79 15.16
N LYS A 214 -9.60 1.03 16.19
CA LYS A 214 -8.42 0.20 16.19
C LYS A 214 -8.75 -0.84 15.13
N ILE A 215 -8.64 -0.42 13.87
CA ILE A 215 -8.36 -1.31 12.76
C ILE A 215 -7.17 -2.08 13.31
N LYS A 216 -7.41 -3.33 13.70
CA LYS A 216 -6.36 -4.25 14.12
C LYS A 216 -5.51 -4.46 12.88
N ARG A 217 -4.63 -3.50 12.60
CA ARG A 217 -3.60 -3.65 11.59
C ARG A 217 -2.82 -4.87 12.04
N LEU A 218 -2.67 -5.83 11.14
CA LEU A 218 -1.78 -6.95 11.37
C LEU A 218 -0.45 -6.37 11.87
N PRO A 219 0.09 -6.85 13.00
CA PRO A 219 1.27 -6.26 13.64
C PRO A 219 2.51 -6.32 12.74
N ILE A 220 2.46 -7.14 11.70
CA ILE A 220 3.54 -7.37 10.75
C ILE A 220 3.13 -6.73 9.42
N PRO A 221 3.86 -5.71 8.93
CA PRO A 221 3.65 -5.15 7.61
C PRO A 221 3.73 -6.22 6.52
N LEU A 222 2.89 -6.11 5.47
CA LEU A 222 2.85 -7.09 4.38
C LEU A 222 4.20 -7.29 3.67
N TRP A 223 5.04 -6.25 3.63
CA TRP A 223 6.39 -6.35 3.06
C TRP A 223 7.30 -7.30 3.86
N VAL A 224 7.12 -7.41 5.17
CA VAL A 224 7.90 -8.34 6.01
C VAL A 224 7.53 -9.78 5.67
N VAL A 225 6.22 -10.06 5.50
CA VAL A 225 5.75 -11.39 5.07
C VAL A 225 6.31 -11.74 3.69
N ALA A 226 6.33 -10.79 2.76
CA ALA A 226 6.90 -10.99 1.43
C ALA A 226 8.40 -11.31 1.47
N VAL A 227 9.18 -10.60 2.30
CA VAL A 227 10.62 -10.85 2.47
C VAL A 227 10.88 -12.24 3.05
N PHE A 228 10.15 -12.64 4.09
CA PHE A 228 10.28 -13.98 4.67
C PHE A 228 9.86 -15.08 3.69
N GLY A 229 8.78 -14.87 2.92
CA GLY A 229 8.36 -15.80 1.87
C GLY A 229 9.41 -15.99 0.79
N PHE A 230 10.04 -14.90 0.33
CA PHE A 230 11.11 -14.96 -0.66
C PHE A 230 12.35 -15.68 -0.11
N ALA A 231 12.76 -15.37 1.12
CA ALA A 231 13.89 -16.05 1.77
C ALA A 231 13.66 -17.56 1.90
N LEU A 232 12.44 -17.98 2.27
CA LEU A 232 12.07 -19.39 2.33
C LEU A 232 12.14 -20.06 0.95
N ALA A 233 11.64 -19.40 -0.10
CA ALA A 233 11.69 -19.93 -1.47
C ALA A 233 13.14 -20.14 -1.96
N VAL A 234 14.04 -19.19 -1.68
CA VAL A 234 15.47 -19.32 -2.00
C VAL A 234 16.11 -20.48 -1.24
N LEU A 235 15.81 -20.63 0.06
CA LEU A 235 16.33 -21.72 0.87
C LEU A 235 15.86 -23.09 0.34
N VAL A 236 14.57 -23.21 0.01
CA VAL A 236 14.00 -24.42 -0.59
C VAL A 236 14.65 -24.74 -1.93
N TYR A 237 14.89 -23.74 -2.78
CA TYR A 237 15.59 -23.91 -4.05
C TYR A 237 17.02 -24.44 -3.85
N ILE A 238 17.80 -23.82 -2.96
CA ILE A 238 19.17 -24.25 -2.65
C ILE A 238 19.18 -25.69 -2.12
N LEU A 239 18.25 -26.03 -1.21
CA LEU A 239 18.13 -27.38 -0.65
C LEU A 239 17.84 -28.41 -1.74
N PHE A 240 16.86 -28.14 -2.62
CA PHE A 240 16.54 -29.05 -3.72
C PHE A 240 17.68 -29.18 -4.74
N SER A 241 18.35 -28.08 -5.09
CA SER A 241 19.52 -28.10 -5.97
C SER A 241 20.63 -28.99 -5.40
N TRP A 242 20.88 -28.91 -4.10
CA TRP A 242 21.87 -29.75 -3.42
C TRP A 242 21.48 -31.23 -3.36
N LEU A 243 20.22 -31.53 -3.09
CA LEU A 243 19.69 -32.90 -3.07
C LEU A 243 19.69 -33.54 -4.47
N LEU A 244 19.37 -32.78 -5.52
CA LEU A 244 19.39 -33.27 -6.90
C LEU A 244 20.82 -33.50 -7.39
N GLY A 245 21.75 -32.58 -7.09
CA GLY A 245 23.16 -32.71 -7.50
C GLY A 245 23.79 -34.02 -7.00
N GLY A 246 23.55 -34.37 -5.74
CA GLY A 246 24.03 -35.64 -5.18
C GLY A 246 23.47 -36.88 -5.90
N LYS A 247 22.17 -36.87 -6.26
CA LYS A 247 21.56 -37.98 -7.00
C LYS A 247 22.01 -38.05 -8.46
N SER A 248 22.38 -36.91 -9.05
CA SER A 248 22.86 -36.83 -10.44
C SER A 248 24.19 -37.56 -10.61
N ASP A 249 25.13 -37.36 -9.68
CA ASP A 249 26.43 -38.05 -9.70
C ASP A 249 26.28 -39.58 -9.61
N ASP A 250 25.36 -40.07 -8.77
CA ASP A 250 25.08 -41.51 -8.63
C ASP A 250 24.55 -42.13 -9.94
N VAL A 251 23.59 -41.46 -10.59
CA VAL A 251 23.02 -41.91 -11.87
C VAL A 251 24.07 -41.86 -12.97
N ALA A 252 24.90 -40.82 -13.02
CA ALA A 252 26.00 -40.73 -13.98
C ALA A 252 27.00 -41.89 -13.82
N TYR A 253 27.31 -42.24 -12.58
CA TYR A 253 28.17 -43.39 -12.27
C TYR A 253 27.56 -44.72 -12.75
N ASP A 254 26.24 -44.91 -12.57
CA ASP A 254 25.54 -46.11 -13.02
C ASP A 254 25.44 -46.21 -14.55
N ILE A 255 25.24 -45.10 -15.26
CA ILE A 255 25.25 -45.08 -16.73
C ILE A 255 26.61 -45.51 -17.27
N VAL A 256 27.71 -45.02 -16.68
CA VAL A 256 29.07 -45.36 -17.14
C VAL A 256 29.42 -46.83 -16.87
N LYS A 257 28.82 -47.47 -15.86
CA LYS A 257 28.99 -48.90 -15.58
C LYS A 257 28.33 -49.82 -16.60
N ILE A 258 27.39 -49.31 -17.41
CA ILE A 258 26.75 -50.10 -18.46
C ILE A 258 27.82 -50.44 -19.51
N LYS A 259 28.40 -51.64 -19.41
CA LYS A 259 29.30 -52.17 -20.44
C LYS A 259 28.47 -52.41 -21.71
N PRO A 260 28.77 -51.74 -22.84
CA PRO A 260 28.14 -52.10 -24.09
C PRO A 260 28.45 -53.58 -24.40
N PRO A 261 27.54 -54.31 -25.06
CA PRO A 261 27.80 -55.70 -25.44
C PRO A 261 29.11 -55.75 -26.23
N ALA A 262 30.03 -56.61 -25.79
CA ALA A 262 31.30 -56.80 -26.47
C ALA A 262 31.03 -57.35 -27.87
N MET A 263 30.99 -56.46 -28.85
CA MET A 263 30.90 -56.84 -30.25
C MET A 263 32.23 -57.51 -30.59
N GLN A 264 32.22 -58.84 -30.68
CA GLN A 264 33.38 -59.60 -31.14
C GLN A 264 33.60 -59.25 -32.61
N ILE A 265 34.50 -58.30 -32.87
CA ILE A 265 35.00 -58.04 -34.21
C ILE A 265 35.81 -59.28 -34.61
N ALA A 266 35.25 -60.08 -35.51
CA ALA A 266 35.92 -61.24 -36.06
C ALA A 266 37.16 -60.78 -36.86
N VAL A 267 38.33 -61.26 -36.40
CA VAL A 267 39.65 -61.24 -37.04
C VAL A 267 40.30 -59.84 -37.21
N PRO A 268 41.48 -59.58 -36.63
CA PRO A 268 42.23 -58.37 -36.93
C PRO A 268 42.71 -58.45 -38.39
N VAL A 269 42.14 -57.64 -39.28
CA VAL A 269 42.77 -57.35 -40.56
C VAL A 269 44.12 -56.72 -40.24
N ARG A 270 45.22 -57.36 -40.69
CA ARG A 270 46.57 -56.77 -40.64
C ARG A 270 46.49 -55.42 -41.34
N VAL A 271 46.49 -54.35 -40.57
CA VAL A 271 46.58 -53.00 -41.12
C VAL A 271 48.01 -52.84 -41.61
N VAL A 272 48.21 -52.90 -42.93
CA VAL A 272 49.46 -52.49 -43.56
C VAL A 272 49.65 -51.02 -43.20
N ARG A 273 50.73 -50.68 -42.48
CA ARG A 273 51.13 -49.30 -42.23
C ARG A 273 51.50 -48.65 -43.57
N THR A 274 50.53 -48.08 -44.25
CA THR A 274 50.76 -46.99 -45.19
C THR A 274 50.74 -45.70 -44.40
N GLU A 275 51.70 -44.81 -44.65
CA GLU A 275 51.73 -43.45 -44.08
C GLU A 275 50.34 -42.81 -44.25
N GLY A 276 49.65 -42.65 -43.13
CA GLY A 276 48.33 -42.03 -43.09
C GLY A 276 48.42 -40.52 -43.35
N PRO A 277 47.28 -39.85 -43.54
CA PRO A 277 47.25 -38.39 -43.65
C PRO A 277 47.95 -37.73 -42.46
N LYS A 278 48.46 -36.50 -42.66
CA LYS A 278 49.16 -35.72 -41.64
C LYS A 278 48.45 -35.84 -40.29
N ARG A 279 49.17 -36.33 -39.29
CA ARG A 279 48.63 -36.61 -37.96
C ARG A 279 48.51 -35.31 -37.17
N LEU A 280 47.55 -35.24 -36.25
CA LEU A 280 47.27 -34.03 -35.46
C LEU A 280 48.51 -33.53 -34.70
N ALA A 281 49.41 -34.43 -34.26
CA ALA A 281 50.66 -34.04 -33.60
C ALA A 281 51.59 -33.18 -34.49
N GLN A 282 51.55 -33.35 -35.82
CA GLN A 282 52.37 -32.56 -36.75
C GLN A 282 51.88 -31.11 -36.87
N TYR A 283 50.59 -30.87 -36.64
CA TYR A 283 50.01 -29.52 -36.69
C TYR A 283 50.21 -28.72 -35.40
N LEU A 284 50.55 -29.41 -34.30
CA LEU A 284 50.68 -28.86 -32.95
C LEU A 284 52.10 -29.00 -32.37
N GLU A 285 53.12 -29.16 -33.22
CA GLU A 285 54.51 -29.38 -32.77
C GLU A 285 55.05 -28.25 -31.89
N SER A 286 54.65 -27.00 -32.17
CA SER A 286 55.02 -25.82 -31.36
C SER A 286 54.49 -25.93 -29.93
N GLU A 287 53.22 -26.25 -29.78
CA GLU A 287 52.51 -26.30 -28.50
C GLU A 287 52.95 -27.53 -27.67
N ILE A 288 53.28 -28.64 -28.35
CA ILE A 288 53.86 -29.83 -27.72
C ILE A 288 55.27 -29.51 -27.19
N ARG A 289 56.10 -28.81 -27.96
CA ARG A 289 57.48 -28.43 -27.55
C ARG A 289 57.48 -27.47 -26.37
N GLU A 290 56.49 -26.59 -26.30
CA GLU A 290 56.27 -25.68 -25.17
C GLU A 290 55.58 -26.36 -23.97
N ASN A 291 55.28 -27.67 -24.05
CA ASN A 291 54.64 -28.47 -23.01
C ASN A 291 53.26 -27.93 -22.59
N LEU A 292 52.55 -27.26 -23.51
CA LEU A 292 51.23 -26.68 -23.29
C LEU A 292 50.10 -27.69 -23.49
N LEU A 293 50.33 -28.71 -24.31
CA LEU A 293 49.38 -29.81 -24.56
C LEU A 293 50.14 -31.11 -24.84
N THR A 294 49.45 -32.24 -24.69
CA THR A 294 50.01 -33.55 -25.07
C THR A 294 49.13 -34.21 -26.12
N VAL A 295 49.73 -34.79 -27.14
CA VAL A 295 49.02 -35.48 -28.24
C VAL A 295 49.44 -36.94 -28.29
N ARG A 296 48.45 -37.83 -28.31
CA ARG A 296 48.63 -39.27 -28.52
C ARG A 296 47.94 -39.66 -29.82
N ASP A 297 48.72 -40.02 -30.83
CA ASP A 297 48.21 -40.53 -32.10
C ASP A 297 48.11 -42.05 -32.07
N GLU A 298 46.89 -42.57 -32.23
CA GLU A 298 46.57 -43.99 -32.31
C GLU A 298 46.13 -44.37 -33.73
N SER A 299 45.93 -45.65 -34.04
CA SER A 299 45.62 -46.10 -35.40
C SER A 299 44.31 -45.53 -35.96
N ASP A 300 43.30 -45.35 -35.11
CA ASP A 300 41.91 -44.97 -35.45
C ASP A 300 41.49 -43.59 -34.89
N ARG A 301 42.33 -42.96 -34.05
CA ARG A 301 42.04 -41.67 -33.40
C ARG A 301 43.31 -40.88 -33.05
N SER A 302 43.15 -39.59 -32.83
CA SER A 302 44.16 -38.73 -32.18
C SER A 302 43.55 -38.11 -30.93
N VAL A 303 44.23 -38.24 -29.78
CA VAL A 303 43.76 -37.73 -28.49
C VAL A 303 44.68 -36.61 -28.02
N VAL A 304 44.12 -35.41 -27.88
CA VAL A 304 44.79 -34.26 -27.28
C VAL A 304 44.33 -34.13 -25.85
N GLU A 305 45.25 -34.04 -24.90
CA GLU A 305 44.95 -33.86 -23.48
C GLU A 305 45.36 -32.46 -23.02
N LEU A 306 44.38 -31.71 -22.52
CA LEU A 306 44.55 -30.40 -21.87
C LEU A 306 44.47 -30.57 -20.36
N ARG A 307 45.48 -30.06 -19.65
CA ARG A 307 45.57 -30.17 -18.18
C ARG A 307 44.62 -29.19 -17.50
N GLY A 308 43.68 -29.69 -16.71
CA GLY A 308 42.59 -28.90 -16.16
C GLY A 308 43.04 -27.73 -15.27
N ASP A 309 44.03 -27.94 -14.40
CA ASP A 309 44.51 -26.90 -13.47
C ASP A 309 45.27 -25.76 -14.17
N GLU A 310 45.86 -26.05 -15.33
CA GLU A 310 46.59 -25.06 -16.10
C GLU A 310 45.59 -24.21 -16.88
N PHE A 311 44.63 -24.84 -17.56
CA PHE A 311 43.68 -24.20 -18.47
C PHE A 311 42.49 -23.51 -17.78
N PHE A 312 42.07 -23.98 -16.60
CA PHE A 312 40.89 -23.46 -15.90
C PHE A 312 41.23 -22.94 -14.51
N GLU A 313 40.43 -21.99 -14.02
CA GLU A 313 40.46 -21.62 -12.59
C GLU A 313 39.86 -22.74 -11.72
N SER A 314 40.26 -22.78 -10.45
CA SER A 314 39.77 -23.78 -9.50
C SER A 314 38.25 -23.66 -9.33
N GLY A 315 37.52 -24.77 -9.52
CA GLY A 315 36.06 -24.80 -9.44
C GLY A 315 35.34 -24.01 -10.55
N SER A 316 36.04 -23.62 -11.62
CA SER A 316 35.46 -22.91 -12.76
C SER A 316 35.57 -23.70 -14.06
N ALA A 317 34.69 -23.38 -15.00
CA ALA A 317 34.73 -23.80 -16.39
C ALA A 317 35.28 -22.71 -17.33
N ASP A 318 35.62 -21.54 -16.79
CA ASP A 318 36.16 -20.43 -17.58
C ASP A 318 37.65 -20.70 -17.89
N ILE A 319 38.01 -20.64 -19.18
CA ILE A 319 39.37 -20.87 -19.67
C ILE A 319 40.21 -19.61 -19.39
N LYS A 320 41.42 -19.77 -18.85
CA LYS A 320 42.32 -18.64 -18.61
C LYS A 320 42.76 -18.04 -19.94
N LYS A 321 42.72 -16.70 -20.04
CA LYS A 321 43.03 -15.93 -21.27
C LYS A 321 44.32 -16.35 -21.97
N GLN A 322 45.37 -16.66 -21.20
CA GLN A 322 46.67 -17.06 -21.75
C GLN A 322 46.65 -18.39 -22.52
N PHE A 323 45.65 -19.23 -22.32
CA PHE A 323 45.48 -20.52 -23.00
C PHE A 323 44.40 -20.49 -24.09
N GLU A 324 43.64 -19.40 -24.22
CA GLU A 324 42.66 -19.26 -25.30
C GLU A 324 43.34 -19.33 -26.68
N SER A 325 44.53 -18.75 -26.84
CA SER A 325 45.32 -18.84 -28.08
C SER A 325 45.67 -20.28 -28.44
N VAL A 326 46.00 -21.10 -27.44
CA VAL A 326 46.31 -22.53 -27.61
C VAL A 326 45.08 -23.30 -28.07
N VAL A 327 43.91 -23.05 -27.47
CA VAL A 327 42.65 -23.69 -27.88
C VAL A 327 42.22 -23.23 -29.28
N ASN A 328 42.43 -21.96 -29.63
CA ASN A 328 42.18 -21.46 -30.99
C ASN A 328 43.09 -22.16 -32.01
N ARG A 329 44.37 -22.34 -31.69
CA ARG A 329 45.32 -23.03 -32.57
C ARG A 329 44.99 -24.51 -32.72
N LEU A 330 44.53 -25.16 -31.64
CA LEU A 330 43.97 -26.50 -31.70
C LEU A 330 42.75 -26.57 -32.62
N GLY A 331 41.87 -25.56 -32.59
CA GLY A 331 40.75 -25.45 -33.52
C GLY A 331 41.19 -25.37 -34.98
N ASP A 332 42.19 -24.53 -35.29
CA ASP A 332 42.75 -24.43 -36.64
C ASP A 332 43.34 -25.78 -37.12
N ALA A 333 44.08 -26.46 -36.24
CA ALA A 333 44.65 -27.78 -36.55
C ALA A 333 43.58 -28.85 -36.77
N LEU A 334 42.47 -28.79 -36.04
CA LEU A 334 41.35 -29.72 -36.21
C LEU A 334 40.58 -29.45 -37.51
N ASP A 335 40.48 -28.20 -37.98
CA ASP A 335 39.81 -27.87 -39.26
C ASP A 335 40.56 -28.44 -40.47
N GLU A 336 41.89 -28.48 -40.40
CA GLU A 336 42.78 -29.08 -41.42
C GLU A 336 42.71 -30.61 -41.49
N THR A 337 41.92 -31.25 -40.61
CA THR A 337 41.77 -32.70 -40.53
C THR A 337 40.32 -33.13 -40.74
N GLU A 338 40.13 -34.37 -41.23
CA GLU A 338 38.81 -34.99 -41.36
C GLU A 338 38.51 -35.90 -40.16
N GLY A 339 37.24 -36.02 -39.77
CA GLY A 339 36.79 -36.88 -38.66
C GLY A 339 35.86 -36.21 -37.65
N ASN A 340 35.26 -37.00 -36.77
CA ASN A 340 34.39 -36.48 -35.72
C ASN A 340 35.22 -36.11 -34.49
N ILE A 341 34.85 -35.03 -33.81
CA ILE A 341 35.58 -34.49 -32.66
C ILE A 341 34.72 -34.69 -31.42
N LEU A 342 35.25 -35.41 -30.43
CA LEU A 342 34.63 -35.60 -29.13
C LEU A 342 35.49 -34.90 -28.06
N ILE A 343 34.89 -33.97 -27.33
CA ILE A 343 35.53 -33.24 -26.24
C ILE A 343 34.98 -33.79 -24.93
N THR A 344 35.83 -34.42 -24.14
CA THR A 344 35.47 -35.11 -22.91
C THR A 344 36.08 -34.41 -21.71
N GLY A 345 35.24 -33.91 -20.79
CA GLY A 345 35.68 -33.31 -19.54
C GLY A 345 35.79 -34.33 -18.42
N HIS A 346 36.87 -34.24 -17.64
CA HIS A 346 37.12 -35.09 -16.47
C HIS A 346 37.48 -34.25 -15.23
N THR A 347 37.05 -34.72 -14.06
CA THR A 347 37.38 -34.17 -12.74
C THR A 347 38.11 -35.22 -11.90
N ASP A 348 38.58 -34.83 -10.72
CA ASP A 348 39.04 -35.79 -9.70
C ASP A 348 37.87 -36.25 -8.82
N ASN A 349 38.16 -37.16 -7.89
CA ASN A 349 37.18 -37.70 -6.95
C ASN A 349 36.83 -36.74 -5.79
N ARG A 350 37.27 -35.47 -5.82
CA ARG A 350 36.87 -34.51 -4.79
C ARG A 350 35.53 -33.91 -5.19
N PRO A 351 34.48 -34.03 -4.37
CA PRO A 351 33.18 -33.52 -4.73
C PRO A 351 33.19 -32.00 -4.79
N ILE A 352 32.71 -31.42 -5.90
CA ILE A 352 32.37 -29.99 -5.98
C ILE A 352 30.90 -29.77 -5.62
N LYS A 353 30.65 -28.77 -4.77
CA LYS A 353 29.31 -28.36 -4.34
C LYS A 353 29.25 -26.84 -4.27
N THR A 354 29.01 -26.20 -5.41
CA THR A 354 28.87 -24.74 -5.51
C THR A 354 27.52 -24.38 -6.11
N ILE A 355 27.11 -23.11 -5.99
CA ILE A 355 25.86 -22.61 -6.60
C ILE A 355 25.90 -22.77 -8.13
N ARG A 356 27.07 -22.56 -8.75
CA ARG A 356 27.25 -22.63 -10.21
C ARG A 356 27.39 -24.07 -10.70
N PHE A 357 28.06 -24.92 -9.94
CA PHE A 357 28.30 -26.34 -10.26
C PHE A 357 27.89 -27.21 -9.07
N PRO A 358 26.67 -27.76 -9.10
CA PRO A 358 26.13 -28.63 -8.04
C PRO A 358 26.81 -30.00 -7.94
N SER A 359 27.44 -30.47 -9.02
CA SER A 359 28.05 -31.80 -9.14
C SER A 359 29.35 -31.80 -9.94
N ASN A 360 30.16 -32.85 -9.80
CA ASN A 360 31.39 -33.02 -10.59
C ASN A 360 31.07 -33.26 -12.07
N TRP A 361 29.94 -33.91 -12.35
CA TRP A 361 29.44 -34.06 -13.71
C TRP A 361 29.18 -32.70 -14.36
N ASP A 362 28.47 -31.79 -13.68
CA ASP A 362 28.17 -30.45 -14.18
C ASP A 362 29.44 -29.64 -14.49
N LEU A 363 30.44 -29.69 -13.59
CA LEU A 363 31.72 -29.01 -13.81
C LEU A 363 32.46 -29.59 -15.03
N SER A 364 32.47 -30.92 -15.17
CA SER A 364 33.16 -31.60 -16.26
C SER A 364 32.51 -31.32 -17.62
N GLN A 365 31.18 -31.33 -17.68
CA GLN A 365 30.40 -30.99 -18.88
C GLN A 365 30.65 -29.52 -19.26
N ALA A 366 30.54 -28.60 -18.31
CA ALA A 366 30.73 -27.18 -18.57
C ALA A 366 32.14 -26.85 -19.09
N ARG A 367 33.18 -27.55 -18.61
CA ARG A 367 34.55 -27.41 -19.12
C ARG A 367 34.69 -27.93 -20.55
N ALA A 368 34.07 -29.07 -20.87
CA ALA A 368 34.04 -29.59 -22.23
C ALA A 368 33.32 -28.62 -23.18
N ASP A 369 32.19 -28.06 -22.75
CA ASP A 369 31.42 -27.08 -23.51
C ASP A 369 32.19 -25.77 -23.74
N ALA A 370 32.95 -25.30 -22.74
CA ALA A 370 33.77 -24.10 -22.86
C ALA A 370 34.86 -24.25 -23.93
N VAL A 371 35.52 -25.42 -23.97
CA VAL A 371 36.52 -25.74 -25.01
C VAL A 371 35.85 -25.91 -26.37
N ALA A 372 34.73 -26.64 -26.43
CA ALA A 372 33.94 -26.83 -27.64
C ALA A 372 33.57 -25.51 -28.29
N LYS A 373 33.04 -24.56 -27.50
CA LYS A 373 32.63 -23.24 -27.98
C LYS A 373 33.76 -22.45 -28.65
N ILE A 374 35.00 -22.54 -28.12
CA ILE A 374 36.14 -21.88 -28.76
C ILE A 374 36.51 -22.58 -30.07
N ILE A 375 36.60 -23.91 -30.06
CA ILE A 375 36.99 -24.70 -31.25
C ILE A 375 35.93 -24.56 -32.36
N GLU A 376 34.64 -24.60 -32.04
CA GLU A 376 33.54 -24.39 -33.00
C GLU A 376 33.69 -23.09 -33.78
N SER A 377 34.18 -22.02 -33.16
CA SER A 377 34.39 -20.73 -33.84
C SER A 377 35.51 -20.75 -34.88
N ARG A 378 36.37 -21.78 -34.84
CA ARG A 378 37.51 -21.99 -35.76
C ARG A 378 37.24 -23.04 -36.82
N LEU A 379 36.18 -23.83 -36.69
CA LEU A 379 35.84 -24.89 -37.63
C LEU A 379 34.93 -24.40 -38.77
N THR A 380 35.22 -24.85 -39.97
CA THR A 380 34.35 -24.70 -41.14
C THR A 380 33.09 -25.57 -41.02
N GLN A 381 33.16 -26.68 -40.28
CA GLN A 381 32.05 -27.62 -40.05
C GLN A 381 31.80 -27.88 -38.54
N PRO A 382 31.09 -26.99 -37.83
CA PRO A 382 30.86 -27.11 -36.39
C PRO A 382 30.12 -28.39 -35.96
N ASN A 383 29.26 -28.95 -36.82
CA ASN A 383 28.48 -30.16 -36.53
C ASN A 383 29.33 -31.44 -36.30
N ARG A 384 30.64 -31.36 -36.53
CA ARG A 384 31.59 -32.44 -36.25
C ARG A 384 31.97 -32.53 -34.77
N ILE A 385 31.68 -31.51 -33.96
CA ILE A 385 32.00 -31.46 -32.53
C ILE A 385 30.85 -32.02 -31.69
N ARG A 386 31.21 -32.78 -30.66
CA ARG A 386 30.34 -33.11 -29.52
C ARG A 386 31.12 -32.93 -28.22
N SER A 387 30.46 -32.46 -27.17
CA SER A 387 31.01 -32.34 -25.82
C SER A 387 30.29 -33.25 -24.84
N GLU A 388 31.03 -33.87 -23.92
CA GLU A 388 30.47 -34.64 -22.82
C GLU A 388 31.30 -34.52 -21.52
N GLY A 389 30.62 -34.48 -20.39
CA GLY A 389 31.20 -34.58 -19.06
C GLY A 389 31.21 -36.02 -18.54
N LYS A 390 32.34 -36.46 -17.99
CA LYS A 390 32.51 -37.79 -17.37
C LYS A 390 32.84 -37.74 -15.88
N ALA A 391 32.83 -36.56 -15.25
CA ALA A 391 33.22 -36.41 -13.84
C ALA A 391 34.53 -37.18 -13.55
N ASP A 392 34.58 -37.93 -12.45
CA ASP A 392 35.70 -38.79 -12.03
C ASP A 392 35.55 -40.26 -12.44
N THR A 393 34.60 -40.60 -13.31
CA THR A 393 34.26 -42.00 -13.63
C THR A 393 35.30 -42.71 -14.51
N MET A 394 36.20 -41.96 -15.15
CA MET A 394 37.27 -42.48 -16.02
C MET A 394 38.65 -41.88 -15.63
N PRO A 395 39.21 -42.28 -14.48
CA PRO A 395 40.51 -41.80 -14.03
C PRO A 395 41.65 -42.45 -14.83
N VAL A 396 42.65 -41.65 -15.23
CA VAL A 396 43.86 -42.14 -15.92
C VAL A 396 44.89 -42.65 -14.90
N THR A 397 44.81 -42.19 -13.66
CA THR A 397 45.67 -42.60 -12.55
C THR A 397 44.89 -42.66 -11.23
N SER A 398 45.43 -43.29 -10.18
CA SER A 398 44.71 -43.43 -8.91
C SER A 398 44.51 -42.07 -8.24
N ASN A 399 43.36 -41.81 -7.61
CA ASN A 399 43.06 -40.51 -7.01
C ASN A 399 43.75 -40.25 -5.65
N ASP A 400 44.78 -41.01 -5.29
CA ASP A 400 45.36 -41.04 -3.94
C ASP A 400 46.23 -39.80 -3.66
N THR A 401 47.04 -39.36 -4.62
CA THR A 401 47.97 -38.24 -4.45
C THR A 401 47.45 -36.94 -5.10
N PRO A 402 47.83 -35.75 -4.59
CA PRO A 402 47.51 -34.48 -5.24
C PRO A 402 47.95 -34.43 -6.72
N GLU A 403 49.12 -34.99 -7.03
CA GLU A 403 49.69 -35.06 -8.37
C GLU A 403 48.85 -35.93 -9.30
N ASN A 404 48.38 -37.07 -8.82
CA ASN A 404 47.51 -37.93 -9.63
C ASN A 404 46.14 -37.31 -9.85
N ARG A 405 45.57 -36.64 -8.83
CA ARG A 405 44.32 -35.88 -8.99
C ARG A 405 44.46 -34.76 -10.01
N LYS A 406 45.60 -34.06 -10.05
CA LYS A 406 45.90 -33.07 -11.11
C LYS A 406 45.81 -33.65 -12.51
N ARG A 407 46.30 -34.88 -12.70
CA ARG A 407 46.23 -35.59 -13.99
C ARG A 407 44.81 -36.03 -14.34
N ASN A 408 43.98 -36.38 -13.35
CA ASN A 408 42.60 -36.75 -13.60
C ASN A 408 41.70 -35.55 -13.93
N ARG A 409 42.04 -34.35 -13.44
CA ARG A 409 41.42 -33.08 -13.86
C ARG A 409 41.94 -32.68 -15.23
N ARG A 410 41.26 -33.07 -16.30
CA ARG A 410 41.69 -32.83 -17.68
C ARG A 410 40.51 -32.69 -18.64
N VAL A 411 40.77 -32.14 -19.82
CA VAL A 411 39.85 -32.19 -20.96
C VAL A 411 40.56 -32.93 -22.09
N GLU A 412 39.94 -33.99 -22.59
CA GLU A 412 40.44 -34.76 -23.73
C GLU A 412 39.69 -34.37 -24.99
N ILE A 413 40.41 -34.15 -26.09
CA ILE A 413 39.84 -33.89 -27.41
C ILE A 413 40.24 -35.07 -28.29
N THR A 414 39.26 -35.90 -28.63
CA THR A 414 39.44 -37.08 -29.47
C THR A 414 38.96 -36.81 -30.88
N LEU A 415 39.88 -36.81 -31.84
CA LEU A 415 39.57 -36.83 -33.26
C LEU A 415 39.45 -38.28 -33.71
N LEU A 416 38.24 -38.70 -34.08
CA LEU A 416 37.96 -40.03 -34.63
C LEU A 416 38.17 -40.01 -36.15
N ILE A 417 39.17 -40.74 -36.61
CA ILE A 417 39.54 -40.79 -38.03
C ILE A 417 38.73 -41.91 -38.69
N PRO A 418 37.89 -41.62 -39.71
CA PRO A 418 37.11 -42.66 -40.36
C PRO A 418 38.05 -43.67 -41.06
N ALA A 419 37.81 -44.96 -40.84
CA ALA A 419 38.51 -46.00 -41.57
C ALA A 419 38.18 -45.86 -43.07
N GLN A 420 39.20 -45.74 -43.91
CA GLN A 420 39.06 -45.69 -45.37
C GLN A 420 38.50 -47.03 -45.89
N SER A 421 37.18 -47.19 -45.89
CA SER A 421 36.52 -48.35 -46.50
C SER A 421 36.41 -48.11 -48.00
N LYS A 422 37.16 -48.87 -48.81
CA LYS A 422 36.89 -48.97 -50.26
C LYS A 422 35.46 -49.50 -50.43
N LYS A 423 34.60 -48.71 -51.10
CA LYS A 423 33.20 -49.03 -51.40
C LYS A 423 33.03 -50.46 -51.93
N SER A 424 32.43 -51.35 -51.14
CA SER A 424 31.75 -52.55 -51.64
C SER A 424 30.23 -52.34 -51.56
N ARG A 425 29.53 -52.64 -52.66
CA ARG A 425 28.08 -52.44 -52.91
C ARG A 425 27.16 -52.98 -51.79
N PRO A 426 25.96 -52.40 -51.59
CA PRO A 426 25.01 -52.88 -50.59
C PRO A 426 24.17 -54.07 -51.10
N THR A 427 23.89 -55.04 -50.21
CA THR A 427 22.91 -56.11 -50.42
C THR A 427 21.86 -56.07 -49.30
N THR A 428 20.63 -55.76 -49.71
CA THR A 428 19.28 -56.10 -49.19
C THR A 428 18.92 -55.87 -47.71
N PRO A 429 17.81 -55.16 -47.40
CA PRO A 429 17.36 -54.93 -46.01
C PRO A 429 16.61 -56.12 -45.40
N PHE A 430 16.83 -56.30 -44.09
CA PHE A 430 16.17 -57.23 -43.18
C PHE A 430 14.69 -56.86 -42.92
N ILE A 431 13.81 -57.85 -42.81
CA ILE A 431 12.40 -57.75 -42.38
C ILE A 431 12.30 -58.14 -40.90
N VAL A 432 11.52 -57.38 -40.11
CA VAL A 432 11.19 -57.66 -38.69
C VAL A 432 9.73 -58.17 -38.59
N PRO A 433 9.40 -59.20 -37.78
CA PRO A 433 8.02 -59.65 -37.58
C PRO A 433 7.33 -58.97 -36.39
N THR A 434 6.02 -58.72 -36.53
CA THR A 434 5.10 -58.13 -35.53
C THR A 434 4.55 -59.20 -34.56
N PRO A 435 4.28 -58.92 -33.26
CA PRO A 435 3.73 -59.90 -32.33
C PRO A 435 2.19 -59.91 -32.26
N GLU A 436 1.63 -61.11 -32.11
CA GLU A 436 0.19 -61.45 -31.97
C GLU A 436 -0.35 -61.28 -30.54
N GLY A 437 -1.61 -60.83 -30.44
CA GLY A 437 -2.65 -61.48 -29.61
C GLY A 437 -2.90 -60.97 -28.18
N THR A 438 -3.94 -60.14 -28.00
CA THR A 438 -4.61 -59.91 -26.70
C THR A 438 -6.00 -60.56 -26.70
N LYS A 439 -6.23 -61.50 -25.77
CA LYS A 439 -7.50 -62.22 -25.55
C LYS A 439 -8.55 -61.35 -24.86
N THR A 440 -9.79 -61.46 -25.32
CA THR A 440 -11.02 -60.92 -24.73
C THR A 440 -11.49 -61.79 -23.55
N ILE A 441 -12.02 -61.17 -22.49
CA ILE A 441 -12.71 -61.84 -21.38
C ILE A 441 -14.17 -61.35 -21.37
N ASN A 442 -15.10 -62.31 -21.40
CA ASN A 442 -16.56 -62.16 -21.38
C ASN A 442 -17.06 -62.09 -19.91
N PRO A 443 -18.06 -61.26 -19.55
CA PRO A 443 -18.62 -61.23 -18.21
C PRO A 443 -19.88 -62.10 -18.13
N ASP A 444 -19.85 -63.16 -17.32
CA ASP A 444 -21.02 -63.80 -16.71
C ASP A 444 -20.53 -64.66 -15.53
N ASN A 445 -20.49 -64.04 -14.34
CA ASN A 445 -20.80 -64.57 -12.99
C ASN A 445 -20.23 -63.66 -11.89
#